data_AF-A0A955U5W5-F1
#
_entry.id   AF-A0A955U5W5-F1
#
_cell.length_a   1.000
_cell.length_b   1.000
_cell.length_c   1.000
_cell.angle_alpha   90.00
_cell.angle_beta   90.00
_cell.angle_gamma   90.00
#
_symmetry.space_group_name_H-M   'P 1'
#
loop_
_entity.id
_entity.type
_entity.pdbx_description
1 polymer ?
#
loop_
_entity_poly.entity_id
_entity_poly.type
_entity_poly.pdbx_seq_one_letter_code
_entity_poly.pdbx_strand_id
1 'polypeptide(L)'
;MRRPVSVLSVAEPGIWAELAVHVDLDRYVIQAVDDCTRLVDPSFEARVEALAGQGLPVLLRWKRRPVQVVERAVRELGDVVRSLAPSTRQVLLRAQRHATGEGRLHGRCAWDPAADGEHVRRLLSSALIERVPEEDDVWVLNPDLPDPEPPSFDAEEAVMEETDDLGEPGAGPIALLHDVASLAVAIDAVGPRRTAAGTLSKTDVRKLCKHLGLPGLDLASDARWGRALRALEALGAVTVDPIARTLHLDLGLEVLLQGDTPDAVDHLVHRLVEEDLQELVGLIRDALRQAGTGALDEVVLLDLLREQHRDVIFHAWSRDGRAVYPVIADEDPRPYDERGWDEVETPMVRAAFSRLVRLGLLRRAPGVIAATHEGRVWARVEALPMPPVWATGDLEIVVPPHGVSPWERLQIERFSRCVSRDVVDRYKLDRKGLERWLAVHDVDEAAALLRRRCAGLPAGVEQALRAWANSATRIVLLRGEVLE
;
A
#
# COMPACT_ATOMS: atom_id res chain seq x y z
N MET A 1 17.72 7.27 23.85
CA MET A 1 17.08 8.20 22.87
C MET A 1 17.50 7.74 21.47
N ARG A 2 16.70 7.96 20.42
CA ARG A 2 17.15 7.61 19.05
C ARG A 2 17.91 8.78 18.45
N ARG A 3 19.18 8.57 18.07
CA ARG A 3 19.97 9.58 17.35
C ARG A 3 20.04 9.20 15.88
N PRO A 4 19.72 10.12 14.94
CA PRO A 4 19.92 9.88 13.52
C PRO A 4 21.42 9.86 13.24
N VAL A 5 21.89 8.79 12.62
CA VAL A 5 23.27 8.64 12.16
C VAL A 5 23.27 8.08 10.75
N SER A 6 24.24 8.52 9.93
CA SER A 6 24.41 7.99 8.58
C SER A 6 25.66 7.13 8.51
N VAL A 7 25.57 6.03 7.78
CA VAL A 7 26.70 5.12 7.53
C VAL A 7 27.14 5.32 6.09
N LEU A 8 28.36 5.81 5.89
CA LEU A 8 28.99 5.91 4.58
C LEU A 8 29.87 4.69 4.35
N SER A 9 29.61 3.96 3.28
CA SER A 9 30.34 2.76 2.89
C SER A 9 30.88 2.89 1.46
N VAL A 10 32.06 2.32 1.23
CA VAL A 10 32.70 2.23 -0.10
C VAL A 10 32.95 0.78 -0.47
N ALA A 11 32.94 0.48 -1.77
CA ALA A 11 33.17 -0.89 -2.26
C ALA A 11 34.61 -1.39 -2.03
N GLU A 12 35.58 -0.48 -2.01
CA GLU A 12 36.99 -0.79 -1.75
C GLU A 12 37.71 0.39 -1.06
N PRO A 13 38.74 0.14 -0.22
CA PRO A 13 39.36 1.19 0.59
C PRO A 13 39.98 2.35 -0.21
N GLY A 14 40.41 2.09 -1.45
CA GLY A 14 41.00 3.11 -2.33
C GLY A 14 40.04 4.26 -2.66
N ILE A 15 38.73 4.02 -2.63
CA ILE A 15 37.69 5.02 -2.91
C ILE A 15 37.68 6.14 -1.86
N TRP A 16 38.16 5.91 -0.63
CA TRP A 16 38.28 6.98 0.35
C TRP A 16 39.22 8.09 -0.10
N ALA A 17 40.32 7.73 -0.78
CA ALA A 17 41.24 8.70 -1.35
C ALA A 17 40.59 9.46 -2.51
N GLU A 18 39.78 8.79 -3.34
CA GLU A 18 38.97 9.45 -4.37
C GLU A 18 38.02 10.48 -3.74
N LEU A 19 37.23 10.09 -2.73
CA LEU A 19 36.29 10.98 -2.04
C LEU A 19 36.98 12.19 -1.38
N ALA A 20 38.14 11.98 -0.75
CA ALA A 20 38.89 13.02 -0.06
C ALA A 20 39.39 14.15 -0.99
N VAL A 21 39.52 13.89 -2.30
CA VAL A 21 39.85 14.92 -3.30
C VAL A 21 38.71 15.92 -3.48
N HIS A 22 37.47 15.48 -3.26
CA HIS A 22 36.26 16.25 -3.58
C HIS A 22 35.56 16.83 -2.34
N VAL A 23 35.71 16.18 -1.19
CA VAL A 23 35.12 16.59 0.09
C VAL A 23 36.13 16.39 1.22
N ASP A 24 36.22 17.39 2.09
CA ASP A 24 36.95 17.30 3.36
C ASP A 24 36.22 16.34 4.33
N LEU A 25 36.49 15.04 4.18
CA LEU A 25 35.80 13.97 4.91
C LEU A 25 35.96 14.09 6.43
N ASP A 26 37.08 14.64 6.91
CA ASP A 26 37.38 14.77 8.33
C ASP A 26 36.37 15.67 9.06
N ARG A 27 35.69 16.58 8.34
CA ARG A 27 34.60 17.40 8.90
C ARG A 27 33.31 16.63 9.17
N TYR A 28 33.11 15.52 8.49
CA TYR A 28 31.85 14.77 8.50
C TYR A 28 31.98 13.42 9.19
N VAL A 29 33.16 12.81 9.19
CA VAL A 29 33.38 11.51 9.82
C VAL A 29 33.32 11.66 11.35
N ILE A 30 32.30 11.05 11.94
CA ILE A 30 32.16 10.93 13.40
C ILE A 30 33.08 9.82 13.90
N GLN A 31 33.08 8.67 13.21
CA GLN A 31 33.84 7.50 13.63
C GLN A 31 34.20 6.60 12.43
N ALA A 32 35.42 6.07 12.44
CA ALA A 32 35.81 4.96 11.58
C ALA A 32 35.34 3.62 12.17
N VAL A 33 34.53 2.88 11.41
CA VAL A 33 34.03 1.55 11.82
C VAL A 33 34.99 0.46 11.36
N ASP A 34 35.34 0.49 10.06
CA ASP A 34 36.30 -0.43 9.43
C ASP A 34 36.96 0.23 8.20
N ASP A 35 37.68 -0.54 7.38
CA ASP A 35 38.40 -0.04 6.20
C ASP A 35 37.48 0.47 5.08
N CYS A 36 36.23 0.01 5.03
CA CYS A 36 35.25 0.35 3.99
C CYS A 36 34.04 1.11 4.55
N THR A 37 33.97 1.37 5.86
CA THR A 37 32.80 1.93 6.53
C THR A 37 33.17 3.04 7.52
N ARG A 38 32.44 4.15 7.45
CA ARG A 38 32.56 5.32 8.31
C ARG A 38 31.18 5.74 8.80
N LEU A 39 31.03 6.06 10.08
CA LEU A 39 29.89 6.82 10.58
C LEU A 39 30.09 8.29 10.26
N VAL A 40 29.11 8.91 9.63
CA VAL A 40 29.16 10.31 9.21
C VAL A 40 27.99 11.11 9.77
N ASP A 41 28.24 12.40 9.96
CA ASP A 41 27.22 13.37 10.33
C ASP A 41 26.13 13.48 9.23
N PRO A 42 24.84 13.57 9.60
CA PRO A 42 23.75 13.70 8.63
C PRO A 42 23.92 14.87 7.64
N SER A 43 24.66 15.93 8.02
CA SER A 43 24.96 17.06 7.11
C SER A 43 25.77 16.67 5.87
N PHE A 44 26.41 15.50 5.85
CA PHE A 44 27.11 14.97 4.66
C PHE A 44 26.16 14.78 3.47
N GLU A 45 24.87 14.52 3.71
CA GLU A 45 23.86 14.33 2.66
C GLU A 45 23.78 15.51 1.69
N ALA A 46 24.01 16.74 2.17
CA ALA A 46 24.01 17.94 1.34
C ALA A 46 25.12 17.95 0.28
N ARG A 47 26.09 17.02 0.34
CA ARG A 47 27.19 16.87 -0.62
C ARG A 47 26.91 15.85 -1.71
N VAL A 48 25.89 14.99 -1.56
CA VAL A 48 25.61 13.87 -2.48
C VAL A 48 25.41 14.36 -3.91
N GLU A 49 24.60 15.40 -4.11
CA GLU A 49 24.33 15.95 -5.45
C GLU A 49 25.58 16.59 -6.07
N ALA A 50 26.38 17.30 -5.27
CA ALA A 50 27.63 17.92 -5.73
C ALA A 50 28.68 16.87 -6.14
N LEU A 51 28.78 15.78 -5.39
CA LEU A 51 29.68 14.65 -5.69
C LEU A 51 29.26 13.94 -6.99
N ALA A 52 27.96 13.74 -7.19
CA ALA A 52 27.43 13.18 -8.44
C ALA A 52 27.80 14.05 -9.66
N GLY A 53 27.71 15.37 -9.53
CA GLY A 53 28.14 16.32 -10.58
C GLY A 53 29.64 16.29 -10.89
N GLN A 54 30.45 15.73 -10.00
CA GLN A 54 31.91 15.58 -10.15
C GLN A 54 32.33 14.17 -10.58
N GLY A 55 31.37 13.28 -10.88
CA GLY A 55 31.66 11.92 -11.34
C GLY A 55 31.81 10.88 -10.21
N LEU A 56 31.52 11.25 -8.96
CA LEU A 56 31.49 10.33 -7.81
C LEU A 56 30.06 10.21 -7.26
N PRO A 57 29.16 9.52 -7.97
CA PRO A 57 27.80 9.34 -7.49
C PRO A 57 27.80 8.56 -6.17
N VAL A 58 27.13 9.12 -5.16
CA VAL A 58 26.86 8.46 -3.89
C VAL A 58 25.42 7.97 -3.91
N LEU A 59 25.23 6.66 -3.74
CA LEU A 59 23.90 6.07 -3.64
C LEU A 59 23.36 6.28 -2.22
N LEU A 60 22.34 7.12 -2.10
CA LEU A 60 21.61 7.30 -0.85
C LEU A 60 20.63 6.14 -0.65
N ARG A 61 20.69 5.46 0.49
CA ARG A 61 19.81 4.34 0.85
C ARG A 61 19.13 4.56 2.21
N TRP A 62 17.95 4.00 2.37
CA TRP A 62 17.25 3.94 3.66
C TRP A 62 17.47 2.58 4.34
N LYS A 63 17.69 2.58 5.66
CA LYS A 63 17.83 1.35 6.43
C LYS A 63 16.54 0.54 6.39
N ARG A 64 16.61 -0.66 5.81
CA ARG A 64 15.55 -1.66 5.84
C ARG A 64 15.80 -2.69 6.94
N ARG A 65 14.73 -3.20 7.55
CA ARG A 65 14.80 -4.40 8.38
C ARG A 65 15.00 -5.61 7.46
N PRO A 66 15.99 -6.47 7.70
CA PRO A 66 16.10 -7.72 6.96
C PRO A 66 14.83 -8.57 7.12
N VAL A 67 14.40 -9.24 6.05
CA VAL A 67 13.18 -10.08 6.06
C VAL A 67 13.20 -11.09 7.21
N GLN A 68 14.35 -11.71 7.48
CA GLN A 68 14.50 -12.68 8.56
C GLN A 68 14.28 -12.08 9.95
N VAL A 69 14.57 -10.78 10.13
CA VAL A 69 14.32 -10.06 11.38
C VAL A 69 12.83 -9.78 11.54
N VAL A 70 12.14 -9.43 10.45
CA VAL A 70 10.67 -9.26 10.46
C VAL A 70 9.99 -10.59 10.73
N GLU A 71 10.33 -11.66 10.01
CA GLU A 71 9.77 -13.01 10.22
C GLU A 71 10.02 -13.56 11.63
N ARG A 72 11.18 -13.26 12.24
CA ARG A 72 11.43 -13.60 13.63
C ARG A 72 10.50 -12.82 14.56
N ALA A 73 10.39 -11.50 14.38
CA ALA A 73 9.51 -10.66 15.20
C ALA A 73 8.04 -11.10 15.11
N VAL A 74 7.54 -11.39 13.90
CA VAL A 74 6.17 -11.90 13.69
C VAL A 74 5.95 -13.22 14.42
N ARG A 75 6.91 -14.16 14.38
CA ARG A 75 6.81 -15.43 15.11
C ARG A 75 6.80 -15.24 16.62
N GLU A 76 7.72 -14.43 17.14
CA GLU A 76 7.83 -14.13 18.57
C GLU A 76 6.54 -13.46 19.10
N LEU A 77 6.00 -12.49 18.36
CA LEU A 77 4.72 -11.87 18.69
C LEU A 77 3.55 -12.85 18.56
N GLY A 78 3.57 -13.75 17.57
CA GLY A 78 2.59 -14.82 17.46
C GLY A 78 2.57 -15.77 18.66
N ASP A 79 3.71 -16.04 19.30
CA ASP A 79 3.77 -16.77 20.57
C ASP A 79 3.19 -15.96 21.73
N VAL A 80 3.47 -14.66 21.78
CA VAL A 80 2.86 -13.76 22.77
C VAL A 80 1.34 -13.75 22.64
N VAL A 81 0.81 -13.55 21.43
CA VAL A 81 -0.64 -13.56 21.15
C VAL A 81 -1.28 -14.89 21.58
N ARG A 82 -0.62 -16.02 21.29
CA ARG A 82 -1.08 -17.36 21.71
C ARG A 82 -1.04 -17.60 23.22
N SER A 83 -0.25 -16.85 23.98
CA SER A 83 -0.20 -16.93 25.44
C SER A 83 -1.20 -16.00 26.16
N LEU A 84 -1.80 -15.05 25.44
CA LEU A 84 -2.86 -14.19 25.98
C LEU A 84 -4.07 -15.01 26.43
N ALA A 85 -4.71 -14.56 27.53
CA ALA A 85 -6.00 -15.08 27.97
C ALA A 85 -7.06 -14.90 26.88
N PRO A 86 -8.05 -15.81 26.75
CA PRO A 86 -9.04 -15.77 25.66
C PRO A 86 -9.75 -14.43 25.49
N SER A 87 -10.18 -13.79 26.58
CA SER A 87 -10.86 -12.49 26.52
C SER A 87 -9.92 -11.34 26.10
N THR A 88 -8.66 -11.36 26.53
CA THR A 88 -7.65 -10.39 26.10
C THR A 88 -7.31 -10.57 24.62
N ARG A 89 -7.24 -11.82 24.15
CA ARG A 89 -7.07 -12.12 22.73
C ARG A 89 -8.26 -11.65 21.91
N GLN A 90 -9.50 -11.80 22.40
CA GLN A 90 -10.68 -11.26 21.71
C GLN A 90 -10.65 -9.73 21.60
N VAL A 91 -10.17 -9.00 22.63
CA VAL A 91 -9.95 -7.54 22.53
C VAL A 91 -8.90 -7.23 21.46
N LEU A 92 -7.79 -7.97 21.43
CA LEU A 92 -6.76 -7.78 20.39
C LEU A 92 -7.31 -8.04 18.98
N LEU A 93 -8.03 -9.15 18.79
CA LEU A 93 -8.61 -9.49 17.48
C LEU A 93 -9.57 -8.39 17.01
N ARG A 94 -10.42 -7.86 17.90
CA ARG A 94 -11.27 -6.69 17.59
C ARG A 94 -10.43 -5.46 17.23
N ALA A 95 -9.36 -5.18 17.96
CA ALA A 95 -8.45 -4.08 17.67
C ALA A 95 -7.75 -4.24 16.31
N GLN A 96 -7.30 -5.46 15.97
CA GLN A 96 -6.69 -5.77 14.67
C GLN A 96 -7.66 -5.56 13.52
N ARG A 97 -8.92 -5.95 13.73
CA ARG A 97 -10.01 -5.80 12.77
C ARG A 97 -10.40 -4.34 12.50
N HIS A 98 -10.45 -3.52 13.55
CA HIS A 98 -10.78 -2.10 13.43
C HIS A 98 -9.55 -1.20 13.17
N ALA A 99 -8.37 -1.78 12.94
CA ALA A 99 -7.19 -1.01 12.63
C ALA A 99 -7.09 -0.74 11.13
N THR A 100 -6.75 0.51 10.81
CA THR A 100 -6.40 0.94 9.47
C THR A 100 -5.12 0.29 8.97
N GLY A 101 -4.84 0.40 7.67
CA GLY A 101 -3.62 -0.16 7.05
C GLY A 101 -2.28 0.36 7.60
N GLU A 102 -2.26 1.33 8.50
CA GLU A 102 -1.07 1.78 9.24
C GLU A 102 -1.01 1.25 10.68
N GLY A 103 -1.92 0.32 11.03
CA GLY A 103 -2.09 -0.20 12.38
C GLY A 103 -2.78 0.78 13.33
N ARG A 104 -3.29 1.92 12.85
CA ARG A 104 -3.96 2.92 13.69
C ARG A 104 -5.41 2.52 13.93
N LEU A 105 -5.92 2.65 15.15
CA LEU A 105 -7.33 2.37 15.48
C LEU A 105 -7.86 3.33 16.55
N HIS A 106 -9.18 3.53 16.52
CA HIS A 106 -9.91 4.24 17.56
C HIS A 106 -10.39 3.26 18.64
N GLY A 107 -9.96 3.44 19.89
CA GLY A 107 -10.20 2.48 20.98
C GLY A 107 -11.69 2.19 21.21
N ARG A 108 -12.55 3.22 21.11
CA ARG A 108 -14.01 3.10 21.21
C ARG A 108 -14.66 2.12 20.22
N CYS A 109 -14.03 1.86 19.08
CA CYS A 109 -14.54 0.91 18.08
C CYS A 109 -14.18 -0.53 18.45
N ALA A 110 -13.07 -0.74 19.17
CA ALA A 110 -12.52 -2.06 19.43
C ALA A 110 -12.88 -2.62 20.82
N TRP A 111 -13.17 -1.78 21.81
CA TRP A 111 -13.45 -2.24 23.18
C TRP A 111 -14.38 -1.31 23.97
N ASP A 112 -14.99 -1.84 25.02
CA ASP A 112 -15.75 -1.06 25.99
C ASP A 112 -14.79 -0.48 27.05
N PRO A 113 -14.61 0.85 27.16
CA PRO A 113 -13.70 1.46 28.12
C PRO A 113 -13.97 1.06 29.58
N ALA A 114 -15.22 0.74 29.93
CA ALA A 114 -15.62 0.37 31.27
C ALA A 114 -15.34 -1.12 31.59
N ALA A 115 -15.54 -2.01 30.62
CA ALA A 115 -15.46 -3.46 30.83
C ALA A 115 -14.08 -4.04 30.45
N ASP A 116 -13.43 -3.50 29.42
CA ASP A 116 -12.22 -4.11 28.82
C ASP A 116 -10.91 -3.50 29.34
N GLY A 117 -10.94 -2.55 30.28
CA GLY A 117 -9.77 -1.79 30.72
C GLY A 117 -8.61 -2.62 31.30
N GLU A 118 -8.88 -3.80 31.88
CA GLU A 118 -7.81 -4.72 32.28
C GLU A 118 -7.14 -5.39 31.07
N HIS A 119 -7.91 -5.76 30.06
CA HIS A 119 -7.42 -6.39 28.85
C HIS A 119 -6.57 -5.43 28.02
N VAL A 120 -7.01 -4.18 27.85
CA VAL A 120 -6.24 -3.13 27.17
C VAL A 120 -4.89 -2.88 27.88
N ARG A 121 -4.88 -2.82 29.22
CA ARG A 121 -3.62 -2.70 29.99
C ARG A 121 -2.66 -3.87 29.76
N ARG A 122 -3.19 -5.10 29.61
CA ARG A 122 -2.36 -6.26 29.27
C ARG A 122 -1.77 -6.14 27.87
N LEU A 123 -2.55 -5.74 26.86
CA LEU A 123 -2.06 -5.52 25.51
C LEU A 123 -0.93 -4.48 25.45
N LEU A 124 -1.09 -3.37 26.20
CA LEU A 124 -0.05 -2.35 26.38
C LEU A 124 1.22 -2.92 27.03
N SER A 125 1.07 -3.67 28.12
CA SER A 125 2.22 -4.25 28.84
C SER A 125 2.99 -5.28 28.01
N SER A 126 2.33 -5.87 27.01
CA SER A 126 2.92 -6.83 26.06
C SER A 126 3.45 -6.17 24.78
N ALA A 127 3.43 -4.83 24.69
CA ALA A 127 3.85 -4.06 23.51
C ALA A 127 3.15 -4.49 22.20
N LEU A 128 1.89 -4.93 22.31
CA LEU A 128 1.04 -5.29 21.17
C LEU A 128 0.29 -4.07 20.63
N ILE A 129 0.03 -3.10 21.51
CA ILE A 129 -0.55 -1.80 21.17
C ILE A 129 0.23 -0.69 21.88
N GLU A 130 0.24 0.50 21.29
CA GLU A 130 0.81 1.71 21.84
C GLU A 130 -0.21 2.85 21.76
N ARG A 131 -0.22 3.75 22.75
CA ARG A 131 -1.08 4.94 22.71
C ARG A 131 -0.37 6.06 21.95
N VAL A 132 -1.08 6.74 21.07
CA VAL A 132 -0.58 7.97 20.45
C VAL A 132 -0.66 9.11 21.48
N PRO A 133 0.45 9.73 21.91
CA PRO A 133 0.43 10.70 23.02
C PRO A 133 -0.38 11.97 22.74
N GLU A 134 -0.47 12.37 21.47
CA GLU A 134 -1.06 13.65 21.04
C GLU A 134 -2.53 13.51 20.61
N GLU A 135 -3.07 12.30 20.58
CA GLU A 135 -4.42 12.01 20.09
C GLU A 135 -5.23 11.24 21.13
N ASP A 136 -6.42 11.76 21.43
CA ASP A 136 -7.33 11.10 22.38
C ASP A 136 -7.96 9.86 21.76
N ASP A 137 -7.91 8.75 22.51
CA ASP A 137 -8.46 7.44 22.12
C ASP A 137 -7.91 6.86 20.80
N VAL A 138 -6.70 7.28 20.39
CA VAL A 138 -6.01 6.71 19.23
C VAL A 138 -4.85 5.82 19.67
N TRP A 139 -4.82 4.63 19.06
CA TRP A 139 -3.87 3.58 19.37
C TRP A 139 -3.22 3.08 18.08
N VAL A 140 -2.01 2.54 18.22
CA VAL A 140 -1.25 1.95 17.12
C VAL A 140 -0.93 0.51 17.49
N LEU A 141 -1.25 -0.41 16.59
CA LEU A 141 -0.87 -1.80 16.67
C LEU A 141 0.62 -1.97 16.39
N ASN A 142 1.23 -2.95 17.04
CA ASN A 142 2.59 -3.33 16.69
C ASN A 142 2.62 -3.81 15.22
N PRO A 143 3.48 -3.24 14.35
CA PRO A 143 3.49 -3.52 12.92
C PRO A 143 3.92 -4.95 12.56
N ASP A 144 4.51 -5.68 13.51
CA ASP A 144 4.90 -7.08 13.33
C ASP A 144 3.84 -8.06 13.90
N LEU A 145 2.64 -7.59 14.29
CA LEU A 145 1.56 -8.49 14.67
C LEU A 145 1.19 -9.42 13.50
N PRO A 146 0.90 -10.71 13.77
CA PRO A 146 0.32 -11.57 12.76
C PRO A 146 -1.09 -11.08 12.39
N ASP A 147 -1.46 -11.19 11.11
CA ASP A 147 -2.82 -10.86 10.66
C ASP A 147 -3.87 -11.69 11.43
N PRO A 148 -5.02 -11.09 11.78
CA PRO A 148 -6.10 -11.82 12.44
C PRO A 148 -6.70 -12.88 11.50
N GLU A 149 -7.22 -13.97 12.06
CA GLU A 149 -8.00 -14.92 11.26
C GLU A 149 -9.28 -14.23 10.73
N PRO A 150 -9.60 -14.38 9.42
CA PRO A 150 -10.78 -13.78 8.84
C PRO A 150 -12.05 -14.36 9.49
N PRO A 151 -13.11 -13.56 9.69
CA PRO A 151 -14.37 -14.07 10.18
C PRO A 151 -14.96 -15.11 9.21
N SER A 152 -15.50 -16.21 9.72
CA SER A 152 -16.21 -17.19 8.90
C SER A 152 -17.63 -16.71 8.65
N PHE A 153 -17.98 -16.41 7.40
CA PHE A 153 -19.33 -16.00 7.00
C PHE A 153 -19.95 -17.00 6.03
N ASP A 154 -21.20 -17.38 6.26
CA ASP A 154 -21.99 -18.21 5.36
C ASP A 154 -23.12 -17.38 4.74
N ALA A 155 -23.02 -17.14 3.44
CA ALA A 155 -23.95 -16.38 2.63
C ALA A 155 -24.75 -17.28 1.66
N GLU A 156 -24.66 -18.62 1.76
CA GLU A 156 -25.28 -19.54 0.80
C GLU A 156 -26.77 -19.29 0.62
N GLU A 157 -27.50 -18.96 1.70
CA GLU A 157 -28.94 -18.67 1.64
C GLU A 157 -29.27 -17.39 0.85
N ALA A 158 -28.35 -16.42 0.80
CA ALA A 158 -28.52 -15.22 -0.01
C ALA A 158 -28.14 -15.42 -1.48
N VAL A 159 -27.50 -16.54 -1.85
CA VAL A 159 -27.06 -16.78 -3.23
C VAL A 159 -28.25 -17.09 -4.13
N MET A 160 -28.33 -16.37 -5.26
CA MET A 160 -29.37 -16.54 -6.26
C MET A 160 -28.82 -16.43 -7.68
N GLU A 161 -29.62 -16.80 -8.68
CA GLU A 161 -29.28 -16.55 -10.09
C GLU A 161 -29.27 -15.05 -10.40
N GLU A 162 -28.41 -14.65 -11.33
CA GLU A 162 -28.32 -13.26 -11.78
C GLU A 162 -29.62 -12.82 -12.46
N THR A 163 -30.07 -11.60 -12.18
CA THR A 163 -31.31 -11.03 -12.71
C THR A 163 -31.05 -10.01 -13.81
N ASP A 164 -31.97 -9.90 -14.77
CA ASP A 164 -31.85 -9.02 -15.94
C ASP A 164 -31.96 -7.51 -15.63
N ASP A 165 -32.34 -7.15 -14.39
CA ASP A 165 -32.54 -5.76 -13.95
C ASP A 165 -31.27 -5.08 -13.43
N LEU A 166 -30.13 -5.80 -13.39
CA LEU A 166 -28.84 -5.24 -13.01
C LEU A 166 -28.32 -4.26 -14.08
N GLY A 167 -27.95 -3.06 -13.63
CA GLY A 167 -27.37 -2.03 -14.50
C GLY A 167 -26.01 -2.42 -15.08
N GLU A 168 -25.53 -1.68 -16.09
CA GLU A 168 -24.22 -1.90 -16.69
C GLU A 168 -23.07 -1.70 -15.68
N PRO A 169 -21.98 -2.48 -15.78
CA PRO A 169 -20.83 -2.34 -14.90
C PRO A 169 -20.12 -0.99 -15.10
N GLY A 170 -19.78 -0.32 -14.00
CA GLY A 170 -18.93 0.87 -14.02
C GLY A 170 -17.46 0.56 -14.34
N ALA A 171 -16.65 1.61 -14.53
CA ALA A 171 -15.21 1.46 -14.77
C ALA A 171 -14.47 1.00 -13.51
N GLY A 172 -13.96 -0.24 -13.54
CA GLY A 172 -13.36 -0.90 -12.38
C GLY A 172 -11.97 -0.38 -11.93
N PRO A 173 -11.49 -0.84 -10.76
CA PRO A 173 -10.25 -0.35 -10.16
C PRO A 173 -8.96 -0.91 -10.76
N ILE A 174 -8.96 -2.05 -11.44
CA ILE A 174 -7.73 -2.72 -11.91
C ILE A 174 -6.98 -1.83 -12.90
N ALA A 175 -7.67 -1.30 -13.91
CA ALA A 175 -7.07 -0.39 -14.87
C ALA A 175 -6.56 0.90 -14.20
N LEU A 176 -7.35 1.44 -13.25
CA LEU A 176 -6.97 2.61 -12.47
C LEU A 176 -5.68 2.37 -11.67
N LEU A 177 -5.53 1.23 -11.02
CA LEU A 177 -4.35 0.90 -10.22
C LEU A 177 -3.08 0.78 -11.09
N HIS A 178 -3.21 0.24 -12.31
CA HIS A 178 -2.11 0.26 -13.27
C HIS A 178 -1.74 1.68 -13.71
N ASP A 179 -2.72 2.55 -13.93
CA ASP A 179 -2.48 3.95 -14.30
C ASP A 179 -1.85 4.74 -13.16
N VAL A 180 -2.32 4.51 -11.93
CA VAL A 180 -1.76 5.08 -10.69
C VAL A 180 -0.30 4.66 -10.53
N ALA A 181 0.02 3.37 -10.69
CA ALA A 181 1.38 2.86 -10.64
C ALA A 181 2.29 3.57 -11.65
N SER A 182 1.84 3.68 -12.90
CA SER A 182 2.59 4.31 -13.98
C SER A 182 2.78 5.82 -13.80
N LEU A 183 1.72 6.52 -13.40
CA LEU A 183 1.76 7.96 -13.17
C LEU A 183 2.65 8.31 -11.98
N ALA A 184 2.66 7.48 -10.93
CA ALA A 184 3.54 7.65 -9.78
C ALA A 184 5.02 7.63 -10.19
N VAL A 185 5.44 6.67 -11.01
CA VAL A 185 6.82 6.61 -11.51
C VAL A 185 7.16 7.83 -12.37
N ALA A 186 6.21 8.28 -13.21
CA ALA A 186 6.41 9.46 -14.03
C ALA A 186 6.55 10.74 -13.18
N ILE A 187 5.76 10.89 -12.11
CA ILE A 187 5.84 12.01 -11.17
C ILE A 187 7.20 12.00 -10.46
N ASP A 188 7.60 10.84 -9.91
CA ASP A 188 8.90 10.68 -9.25
C ASP A 188 10.08 11.01 -10.19
N ALA A 189 10.00 10.61 -11.46
CA ALA A 189 11.04 10.88 -12.44
C ALA A 189 11.12 12.36 -12.88
N VAL A 190 9.99 13.06 -12.93
CA VAL A 190 9.90 14.40 -13.53
C VAL A 190 9.93 15.51 -12.48
N GLY A 191 9.40 15.28 -11.27
CA GLY A 191 9.13 16.32 -10.28
C GLY A 191 8.26 17.45 -10.84
N PRO A 192 7.04 17.15 -11.34
CA PRO A 192 6.23 18.14 -12.06
C PRO A 192 5.73 19.24 -11.11
N ARG A 193 5.61 20.47 -11.62
CA ARG A 193 5.16 21.62 -10.83
C ARG A 193 3.71 21.99 -11.11
N ARG A 194 2.98 22.36 -10.06
CA ARG A 194 1.67 23.01 -10.14
C ARG A 194 1.81 24.51 -10.38
N THR A 195 0.93 25.03 -11.24
CA THR A 195 0.75 26.45 -11.49
C THR A 195 -0.03 27.10 -10.34
N ALA A 196 -0.13 28.43 -10.34
CA ALA A 196 -0.96 29.16 -9.36
C ALA A 196 -2.45 28.79 -9.43
N ALA A 197 -2.91 28.31 -10.59
CA ALA A 197 -4.27 27.83 -10.78
C ALA A 197 -4.47 26.36 -10.32
N GLY A 198 -3.43 25.75 -9.72
CA GLY A 198 -3.47 24.37 -9.25
C GLY A 198 -3.31 23.31 -10.35
N THR A 199 -3.20 23.67 -11.63
CA THR A 199 -2.97 22.71 -12.73
C THR A 199 -1.48 22.43 -12.96
N LEU A 200 -1.14 21.33 -13.63
CA LEU A 200 0.24 21.04 -14.05
C LEU A 200 0.74 22.00 -15.13
N SER A 201 2.02 22.37 -15.07
CA SER A 201 2.64 23.19 -16.12
C SER A 201 2.64 22.46 -17.47
N LYS A 202 2.37 23.15 -18.59
CA LYS A 202 2.40 22.54 -19.95
C LYS A 202 3.75 21.92 -20.30
N THR A 203 4.83 22.40 -19.71
CA THR A 203 6.17 21.84 -19.91
C THR A 203 6.32 20.52 -19.17
N ASP A 204 5.83 20.43 -17.94
CA ASP A 204 5.92 19.20 -17.15
C ASP A 204 4.91 18.15 -17.63
N VAL A 205 3.72 18.55 -18.08
CA VAL A 205 2.78 17.65 -18.78
C VAL A 205 3.47 16.97 -19.97
N ARG A 206 4.19 17.74 -20.82
CA ARG A 206 4.94 17.15 -21.94
C ARG A 206 6.04 16.18 -21.48
N LYS A 207 6.72 16.46 -20.37
CA LYS A 207 7.73 15.55 -19.80
C LYS A 207 7.09 14.29 -19.24
N LEU A 208 5.97 14.40 -18.52
CA LEU A 208 5.20 13.27 -18.00
C LEU A 208 4.71 12.38 -19.13
N CYS A 209 4.07 12.95 -20.15
CA CYS A 209 3.60 12.23 -21.33
C CYS A 209 4.75 11.50 -22.06
N LYS A 210 5.92 12.15 -22.17
CA LYS A 210 7.13 11.49 -22.72
C LYS A 210 7.58 10.32 -21.84
N HIS A 211 7.56 10.47 -20.51
CA HIS A 211 7.94 9.41 -19.58
C HIS A 211 6.95 8.25 -19.59
N LEU A 212 5.65 8.53 -19.75
CA LEU A 212 4.60 7.53 -19.88
C LEU A 212 4.62 6.81 -21.25
N GLY A 213 5.45 7.22 -22.21
CA GLY A 213 5.45 6.64 -23.57
C GLY A 213 4.23 7.06 -24.40
N LEU A 214 3.64 8.21 -24.08
CA LEU A 214 2.44 8.78 -24.73
C LEU A 214 2.72 10.21 -25.24
N PRO A 215 3.70 10.41 -26.13
CA PRO A 215 4.08 11.75 -26.59
C PRO A 215 2.92 12.43 -27.33
N GLY A 216 2.59 13.66 -26.92
CA GLY A 216 1.53 14.46 -27.56
C GLY A 216 0.16 14.35 -26.90
N LEU A 217 -0.01 13.51 -25.88
CA LEU A 217 -1.22 13.48 -25.07
C LEU A 217 -1.37 14.76 -24.23
N ASP A 218 -2.59 15.29 -24.13
CA ASP A 218 -2.91 16.33 -23.14
C ASP A 218 -3.46 15.68 -21.87
N LEU A 219 -2.55 15.39 -20.94
CA LEU A 219 -2.82 14.70 -19.67
C LEU A 219 -3.89 15.41 -18.81
N ALA A 220 -4.05 16.73 -18.94
CA ALA A 220 -5.03 17.49 -18.17
C ALA A 220 -6.47 17.29 -18.70
N SER A 221 -6.61 17.00 -19.99
CA SER A 221 -7.90 16.77 -20.66
C SER A 221 -8.26 15.28 -20.77
N ASP A 222 -7.27 14.39 -20.62
CA ASP A 222 -7.46 12.96 -20.71
C ASP A 222 -8.17 12.41 -19.47
N ALA A 223 -9.34 11.81 -19.66
CA ALA A 223 -10.18 11.32 -18.57
C ALA A 223 -9.51 10.20 -17.75
N ARG A 224 -8.70 9.35 -18.40
CA ARG A 224 -8.00 8.22 -17.76
C ARG A 224 -6.89 8.74 -16.86
N TRP A 225 -5.97 9.54 -17.39
CA TRP A 225 -4.85 10.05 -16.61
C TRP A 225 -5.26 11.12 -15.60
N GLY A 226 -6.30 11.90 -15.89
CA GLY A 226 -6.92 12.79 -14.92
C GLY A 226 -7.54 12.03 -13.74
N ARG A 227 -8.14 10.85 -13.97
CA ARG A 227 -8.64 9.97 -12.89
C ARG A 227 -7.49 9.40 -12.07
N ALA A 228 -6.40 8.95 -12.71
CA ALA A 228 -5.23 8.44 -12.01
C ALA A 228 -4.55 9.49 -11.12
N LEU A 229 -4.43 10.73 -11.61
CA LEU A 229 -3.86 11.84 -10.82
C LEU A 229 -4.73 12.15 -9.58
N ARG A 230 -6.06 12.23 -9.76
CA ARG A 230 -7.00 12.43 -8.64
C ARG A 230 -6.96 11.27 -7.65
N ALA A 231 -6.77 10.04 -8.12
CA ALA A 231 -6.64 8.88 -7.25
C ALA A 231 -5.36 8.97 -6.41
N LEU A 232 -4.22 9.30 -7.02
CA LEU A 232 -2.96 9.53 -6.29
C LEU A 232 -3.11 10.60 -5.19
N GLU A 233 -3.80 11.69 -5.50
CA GLU A 233 -4.07 12.77 -4.54
C GLU A 233 -5.02 12.34 -3.42
N ALA A 234 -6.11 11.65 -3.75
CA ALA A 234 -7.07 11.15 -2.77
C ALA A 234 -6.46 10.10 -1.84
N LEU A 235 -5.50 9.31 -2.34
CA LEU A 235 -4.76 8.32 -1.56
C LEU A 235 -3.65 8.93 -0.70
N GLY A 236 -3.41 10.25 -0.79
CA GLY A 236 -2.28 10.89 -0.10
C GLY A 236 -0.93 10.36 -0.58
N ALA A 237 -0.87 9.76 -1.77
CA ALA A 237 0.36 9.22 -2.35
C ALA A 237 1.23 10.33 -2.97
N VAL A 238 0.71 11.55 -3.10
CA VAL A 238 1.42 12.68 -3.66
C VAL A 238 1.20 13.93 -2.80
N THR A 239 2.30 14.52 -2.35
CA THR A 239 2.33 15.82 -1.65
C THR A 239 2.79 16.93 -2.57
N VAL A 240 2.40 18.16 -2.24
CA VAL A 240 2.84 19.37 -2.95
C VAL A 240 3.72 20.18 -2.01
N ASP A 241 4.96 20.45 -2.41
CA ASP A 241 5.79 21.45 -1.73
C ASP A 241 5.07 22.80 -1.81
N PRO A 242 4.70 23.43 -0.68
CA PRO A 242 3.89 24.65 -0.70
C PRO A 242 4.61 25.85 -1.33
N ILE A 243 5.95 25.84 -1.32
CA ILE A 243 6.79 26.93 -1.84
C ILE A 243 7.15 26.66 -3.30
N ALA A 244 7.76 25.50 -3.57
CA ALA A 244 8.22 25.13 -4.92
C ALA A 244 7.08 24.68 -5.84
N ARG A 245 5.93 24.30 -5.25
CA ARG A 245 4.76 23.71 -5.92
C ARG A 245 5.08 22.44 -6.70
N THR A 246 6.16 21.76 -6.31
CA THR A 246 6.59 20.50 -6.89
C THR A 246 5.76 19.38 -6.29
N LEU A 247 5.26 18.48 -7.12
CA LEU A 247 4.62 17.25 -6.68
C LEU A 247 5.70 16.21 -6.35
N HIS A 248 5.60 15.63 -5.16
CA HIS A 248 6.48 14.58 -4.68
C HIS A 248 5.66 13.32 -4.41
N LEU A 249 6.22 12.16 -4.75
CA LEU A 249 5.60 10.88 -4.41
C LEU A 249 5.91 10.57 -2.94
N ASP A 250 4.89 10.35 -2.13
CA ASP A 250 5.04 9.97 -0.73
C ASP A 250 5.23 8.47 -0.56
N LEU A 251 5.81 8.10 0.58
CA LEU A 251 6.01 6.72 0.99
C LEU A 251 4.66 6.12 1.43
N GLY A 252 4.10 5.20 0.65
CA GLY A 252 2.85 4.52 0.99
C GLY A 252 2.18 3.82 -0.18
N LEU A 253 2.38 4.32 -1.41
CA LEU A 253 1.82 3.71 -2.61
C LEU A 253 2.32 2.27 -2.84
N GLU A 254 3.55 1.98 -2.45
CA GLU A 254 4.14 0.64 -2.58
C GLU A 254 3.36 -0.40 -1.78
N VAL A 255 2.96 -0.05 -0.56
CA VAL A 255 2.15 -0.91 0.33
C VAL A 255 0.76 -1.11 -0.26
N LEU A 256 0.14 -0.03 -0.73
CA LEU A 256 -1.18 -0.11 -1.39
C LEU A 256 -1.16 -1.08 -2.57
N LEU A 257 -0.15 -1.01 -3.42
CA LEU A 257 -0.10 -1.81 -4.64
C LEU A 257 0.40 -3.24 -4.37
N GLN A 258 1.07 -3.49 -3.24
CA GLN A 258 1.73 -4.75 -2.92
C GLN A 258 0.81 -5.96 -3.04
N GLY A 259 1.38 -7.08 -3.50
CA GLY A 259 0.67 -8.34 -3.67
C GLY A 259 0.27 -8.62 -5.12
N ASP A 260 -0.71 -9.51 -5.27
CA ASP A 260 -1.36 -9.75 -6.56
C ASP A 260 -2.40 -8.66 -6.88
N THR A 261 -3.03 -8.74 -8.05
CA THR A 261 -4.03 -7.74 -8.45
C THR A 261 -5.23 -7.70 -7.48
N PRO A 262 -5.82 -8.84 -7.06
CA PRO A 262 -6.83 -8.85 -6.00
C PRO A 262 -6.39 -8.15 -4.70
N ASP A 263 -5.15 -8.36 -4.24
CA ASP A 263 -4.64 -7.71 -3.02
C ASP A 263 -4.58 -6.18 -3.18
N ALA A 264 -4.07 -5.68 -4.31
CA ALA A 264 -4.00 -4.25 -4.59
C ALA A 264 -5.40 -3.59 -4.66
N VAL A 265 -6.38 -4.30 -5.22
CA VAL A 265 -7.79 -3.85 -5.21
C VAL A 265 -8.33 -3.83 -3.79
N ASP A 266 -8.03 -4.85 -3.00
CA ASP A 266 -8.46 -4.95 -1.61
C ASP A 266 -7.92 -3.80 -0.76
N HIS A 267 -6.62 -3.51 -0.84
CA HIS A 267 -6.03 -2.36 -0.14
C HIS A 267 -6.62 -1.03 -0.60
N LEU A 268 -6.94 -0.88 -1.89
CA LEU A 268 -7.63 0.31 -2.41
C LEU A 268 -9.02 0.47 -1.82
N VAL A 269 -9.79 -0.61 -1.74
CA VAL A 269 -11.13 -0.59 -1.14
C VAL A 269 -11.02 -0.19 0.33
N HIS A 270 -10.11 -0.79 1.09
CA HIS A 270 -9.91 -0.46 2.51
C HIS A 270 -9.48 1.00 2.73
N ARG A 271 -8.71 1.58 1.81
CA ARG A 271 -8.33 3.02 1.87
C ARG A 271 -9.46 3.98 1.49
N LEU A 272 -10.46 3.54 0.74
CA LEU A 272 -11.56 4.40 0.24
C LEU A 272 -12.88 4.19 0.98
N VAL A 273 -13.01 3.10 1.73
CA VAL A 273 -14.12 2.82 2.64
C VAL A 273 -13.76 3.35 4.03
N GLU A 274 -14.75 3.85 4.76
CA GLU A 274 -14.55 4.33 6.13
C GLU A 274 -13.96 3.24 7.02
N GLU A 275 -13.13 3.64 7.98
CA GLU A 275 -12.36 2.74 8.84
C GLU A 275 -13.28 1.75 9.59
N ASP A 276 -14.42 2.24 10.05
CA ASP A 276 -15.49 1.50 10.73
C ASP A 276 -16.25 0.51 9.81
N LEU A 277 -16.00 0.51 8.50
CA LEU A 277 -16.60 -0.39 7.53
C LEU A 277 -15.59 -1.35 6.87
N GLN A 278 -14.32 -1.32 7.27
CA GLN A 278 -13.28 -2.14 6.67
C GLN A 278 -13.54 -3.63 6.84
N GLU A 279 -13.95 -4.08 8.02
CA GLU A 279 -14.26 -5.51 8.23
C GLU A 279 -15.46 -6.00 7.41
N LEU A 280 -16.46 -5.13 7.21
CA LEU A 280 -17.61 -5.45 6.38
C LEU A 280 -17.17 -5.74 4.94
N VAL A 281 -16.12 -5.08 4.43
CA VAL A 281 -15.58 -5.34 3.09
C VAL A 281 -15.15 -6.80 2.94
N GLY A 282 -14.53 -7.39 3.97
CA GLY A 282 -14.15 -8.81 4.00
C GLY A 282 -15.36 -9.74 3.88
N LEU A 283 -16.41 -9.49 4.66
CA LEU A 283 -17.65 -10.28 4.60
C LEU A 283 -18.34 -10.19 3.23
N ILE A 284 -18.39 -8.98 2.65
CA ILE A 284 -18.94 -8.77 1.31
C ILE A 284 -18.13 -9.55 0.29
N ARG A 285 -16.80 -9.51 0.38
CA ARG A 285 -15.90 -10.24 -0.51
C ARG A 285 -16.13 -11.76 -0.43
N ASP A 286 -16.36 -12.29 0.77
CA ASP A 286 -16.67 -13.70 0.98
C ASP A 286 -18.05 -14.09 0.44
N ALA A 287 -19.06 -13.24 0.63
CA ALA A 287 -20.39 -13.44 0.06
C ALA A 287 -20.35 -13.50 -1.47
N LEU A 288 -19.62 -12.57 -2.12
CA LEU A 288 -19.42 -12.59 -3.57
C LEU A 288 -18.66 -13.83 -4.03
N ARG A 289 -17.72 -14.33 -3.19
CA ARG A 289 -17.00 -15.56 -3.49
C ARG A 289 -17.93 -16.77 -3.53
N GLN A 290 -18.85 -16.85 -2.59
CA GLN A 290 -19.86 -17.92 -2.51
C GLN A 290 -20.88 -17.82 -3.65
N ALA A 291 -21.31 -16.60 -3.99
CA ALA A 291 -22.19 -16.37 -5.14
C ALA A 291 -21.54 -16.75 -6.48
N GLY A 292 -20.21 -16.69 -6.57
CA GLY A 292 -19.48 -17.03 -7.79
C GLY A 292 -19.82 -16.10 -8.95
N THR A 293 -20.50 -16.64 -9.97
CA THR A 293 -21.02 -15.88 -11.12
C THR A 293 -22.47 -15.43 -10.95
N GLY A 294 -23.14 -15.81 -9.85
CA GLY A 294 -24.52 -15.44 -9.55
C GLY A 294 -24.65 -14.07 -8.90
N ALA A 295 -25.78 -13.87 -8.23
CA ALA A 295 -26.11 -12.68 -7.47
C ALA A 295 -26.39 -13.02 -6.00
N LEU A 296 -26.57 -11.98 -5.19
CA LEU A 296 -26.94 -12.02 -3.79
C LEU A 296 -28.27 -11.29 -3.61
N ASP A 297 -29.22 -11.90 -2.92
CA ASP A 297 -30.39 -11.23 -2.37
C ASP A 297 -29.94 -10.30 -1.24
N GLU A 298 -30.07 -8.99 -1.44
CA GLU A 298 -29.63 -7.97 -0.50
C GLU A 298 -30.38 -8.06 0.83
N VAL A 299 -31.67 -8.44 0.81
CA VAL A 299 -32.48 -8.51 2.03
C VAL A 299 -32.02 -9.69 2.88
N VAL A 300 -31.89 -10.87 2.26
CA VAL A 300 -31.39 -12.07 2.94
C VAL A 300 -29.96 -11.84 3.44
N LEU A 301 -29.10 -11.21 2.64
CA LEU A 301 -27.73 -10.90 3.05
C LEU A 301 -27.69 -10.01 4.29
N LEU A 302 -28.53 -8.97 4.37
CA LEU A 302 -28.62 -8.09 5.53
C LEU A 302 -29.09 -8.84 6.79
N ASP A 303 -30.04 -9.76 6.64
CA ASP A 303 -30.49 -10.61 7.74
C ASP A 303 -29.38 -11.56 8.23
N LEU A 304 -28.65 -12.20 7.30
CA LEU A 304 -27.51 -13.07 7.65
C LEU A 304 -26.39 -12.28 8.35
N LEU A 305 -26.07 -11.07 7.89
CA LEU A 305 -25.09 -10.21 8.55
C LEU A 305 -25.50 -9.86 9.98
N ARG A 306 -26.78 -9.55 10.19
CA ARG A 306 -27.35 -9.26 11.52
C ARG A 306 -27.28 -10.47 12.45
N GLU A 307 -27.56 -11.67 11.94
CA GLU A 307 -27.65 -12.89 12.74
C GLU A 307 -26.28 -13.52 13.03
N GLN A 308 -25.36 -13.50 12.07
CA GLN A 308 -24.05 -14.16 12.18
C GLN A 308 -22.93 -13.21 12.63
N HIS A 309 -23.02 -11.92 12.30
CA HIS A 309 -21.89 -10.99 12.34
C HIS A 309 -22.24 -9.60 12.85
N ARG A 310 -23.20 -9.52 13.77
CA ARG A 310 -23.62 -8.24 14.31
C ARG A 310 -22.47 -7.44 14.92
N ASP A 311 -21.46 -8.12 15.47
CA ASP A 311 -20.30 -7.52 16.13
C ASP A 311 -19.17 -7.08 15.18
N VAL A 312 -19.40 -7.10 13.86
CA VAL A 312 -18.36 -6.80 12.87
C VAL A 312 -18.17 -5.30 12.63
N ILE A 313 -19.25 -4.51 12.62
CA ILE A 313 -19.14 -3.04 12.49
C ILE A 313 -18.95 -2.41 13.87
N PHE A 314 -19.75 -2.84 14.85
CA PHE A 314 -19.69 -2.32 16.21
C PHE A 314 -19.65 -3.44 17.24
N HIS A 315 -18.82 -3.26 18.26
CA HIS A 315 -18.93 -4.05 19.47
C HIS A 315 -19.96 -3.44 20.44
N ALA A 316 -20.90 -4.26 20.92
CA ALA A 316 -21.88 -3.84 21.90
C ALA A 316 -21.22 -3.44 23.24
N TRP A 317 -21.56 -2.26 23.76
CA TRP A 317 -21.19 -1.84 25.10
C TRP A 317 -22.23 -2.26 26.13
N SER A 318 -21.82 -2.43 27.38
CA SER A 318 -22.73 -2.72 28.48
C SER A 318 -22.98 -1.47 29.32
N ARG A 319 -24.21 -0.94 29.31
CA ARG A 319 -24.64 0.20 30.12
C ARG A 319 -25.91 -0.16 30.87
N ASP A 320 -25.92 -0.03 32.20
CA ASP A 320 -27.07 -0.33 33.06
C ASP A 320 -27.72 -1.70 32.81
N GLY A 321 -26.90 -2.71 32.50
CA GLY A 321 -27.35 -4.08 32.20
C GLY A 321 -27.99 -4.26 30.82
N ARG A 322 -27.84 -3.29 29.92
CA ARG A 322 -28.31 -3.34 28.53
C ARG A 322 -27.13 -3.27 27.55
N ALA A 323 -27.27 -4.00 26.46
CA ALA A 323 -26.37 -3.89 25.32
C ALA A 323 -26.75 -2.64 24.51
N VAL A 324 -25.78 -1.77 24.25
CA VAL A 324 -25.96 -0.51 23.52
C VAL A 324 -24.84 -0.31 22.50
N TYR A 325 -25.09 0.49 21.47
CA TYR A 325 -24.04 0.90 20.54
C TYR A 325 -22.99 1.79 21.25
N PRO A 326 -21.74 1.82 20.75
CA PRO A 326 -20.74 2.79 21.19
C PRO A 326 -21.29 4.23 21.07
N VAL A 327 -21.18 5.01 22.14
CA VAL A 327 -21.66 6.39 22.21
C VAL A 327 -20.52 7.37 22.50
N ILE A 328 -20.57 8.52 21.85
CA ILE A 328 -19.74 9.68 22.19
C ILE A 328 -20.32 10.29 23.48
N ALA A 329 -19.48 10.98 24.27
CA ALA A 329 -19.96 11.72 25.42
C ALA A 329 -21.13 12.65 25.01
N ASP A 330 -22.19 12.65 25.80
CA ASP A 330 -23.43 13.42 25.62
C ASP A 330 -24.48 12.88 24.61
N GLU A 331 -24.30 11.68 24.04
CA GLU A 331 -25.36 10.99 23.28
C GLU A 331 -26.17 9.99 24.12
N ASP A 332 -27.49 9.93 23.87
CA ASP A 332 -28.35 8.90 24.45
C ASP A 332 -27.98 7.51 23.89
N PRO A 333 -27.75 6.49 24.75
CA PRO A 333 -27.41 5.15 24.31
C PRO A 333 -28.51 4.52 23.45
N ARG A 334 -28.16 4.19 22.21
CA ARG A 334 -29.04 3.45 21.30
C ARG A 334 -28.99 1.95 21.64
N PRO A 335 -30.14 1.27 21.74
CA PRO A 335 -30.17 -0.14 22.08
C PRO A 335 -29.52 -0.98 20.98
N TYR A 336 -28.77 -2.00 21.39
CA TYR A 336 -28.19 -2.99 20.48
C TYR A 336 -29.21 -4.10 20.20
N ASP A 337 -30.33 -3.76 19.56
CA ASP A 337 -31.44 -4.66 19.18
C ASP A 337 -31.79 -4.53 17.68
N GLU A 338 -32.81 -5.24 17.20
CA GLU A 338 -33.20 -5.22 15.78
C GLU A 338 -33.48 -3.81 15.26
N ARG A 339 -34.12 -2.97 16.08
CA ARG A 339 -34.38 -1.58 15.74
C ARG A 339 -33.10 -0.79 15.61
N GLY A 340 -32.15 -0.98 16.54
CA GLY A 340 -30.83 -0.37 16.46
C GLY A 340 -30.06 -0.79 15.21
N TRP A 341 -30.17 -2.05 14.79
CA TRP A 341 -29.58 -2.53 13.53
C TRP A 341 -30.14 -1.80 12.30
N ASP A 342 -31.46 -1.65 12.22
CA ASP A 342 -32.12 -0.95 11.11
C ASP A 342 -31.78 0.54 11.06
N GLU A 343 -31.64 1.18 12.23
CA GLU A 343 -31.36 2.61 12.36
C GLU A 343 -29.86 2.95 12.20
N VAL A 344 -28.95 2.03 12.54
CA VAL A 344 -27.50 2.28 12.59
C VAL A 344 -26.73 1.52 11.51
N GLU A 345 -26.76 0.19 11.54
CA GLU A 345 -25.86 -0.65 10.73
C GLU A 345 -26.37 -0.85 9.30
N THR A 346 -27.68 -1.04 9.10
CA THR A 346 -28.26 -1.21 7.76
C THR A 346 -27.94 -0.05 6.81
N PRO A 347 -28.09 1.23 7.20
CA PRO A 347 -27.69 2.37 6.37
C PRO A 347 -26.20 2.37 6.05
N MET A 348 -25.36 1.97 7.01
CA MET A 348 -23.90 1.89 6.84
C MET A 348 -23.50 0.80 5.85
N VAL A 349 -24.09 -0.40 5.96
CA VAL A 349 -23.89 -1.51 5.03
C VAL A 349 -24.30 -1.12 3.61
N ARG A 350 -25.47 -0.49 3.46
CA ARG A 350 -25.94 0.02 2.16
C ARG A 350 -25.06 1.12 1.59
N ALA A 351 -24.45 1.94 2.44
CA ALA A 351 -23.47 2.93 2.02
C ALA A 351 -22.19 2.24 1.51
N ALA A 352 -21.71 1.18 2.17
CA ALA A 352 -20.59 0.37 1.69
C ALA A 352 -20.88 -0.26 0.32
N PHE A 353 -22.05 -0.88 0.12
CA PHE A 353 -22.48 -1.37 -1.20
C PHE A 353 -22.45 -0.26 -2.25
N SER A 354 -22.96 0.92 -1.92
CA SER A 354 -22.98 2.06 -2.83
C SER A 354 -21.57 2.53 -3.20
N ARG A 355 -20.59 2.44 -2.29
CA ARG A 355 -19.18 2.73 -2.59
C ARG A 355 -18.57 1.67 -3.51
N LEU A 356 -18.79 0.40 -3.22
CA LEU A 356 -18.31 -0.71 -4.06
C LEU A 356 -18.90 -0.69 -5.48
N VAL A 357 -20.16 -0.26 -5.63
CA VAL A 357 -20.78 0.01 -6.94
C VAL A 357 -20.05 1.15 -7.67
N ARG A 358 -19.77 2.27 -6.99
CA ARG A 358 -19.01 3.40 -7.59
C ARG A 358 -17.58 3.03 -7.97
N LEU A 359 -16.97 2.12 -7.23
CA LEU A 359 -15.66 1.55 -7.55
C LEU A 359 -15.71 0.62 -8.77
N GLY A 360 -16.90 0.17 -9.19
CA GLY A 360 -17.07 -0.77 -10.30
C GLY A 360 -16.85 -2.22 -9.91
N LEU A 361 -16.92 -2.57 -8.62
CA LEU A 361 -16.81 -3.94 -8.12
C LEU A 361 -18.17 -4.65 -8.07
N LEU A 362 -19.25 -3.87 -7.90
CA LEU A 362 -20.62 -4.38 -7.81
C LEU A 362 -21.54 -3.76 -8.86
N ARG A 363 -22.53 -4.54 -9.29
CA ARG A 363 -23.80 -4.08 -9.86
C ARG A 363 -24.89 -4.24 -8.81
N ARG A 364 -25.88 -3.34 -8.82
CA ARG A 364 -26.96 -3.35 -7.83
C ARG A 364 -28.28 -2.92 -8.45
N ALA A 365 -29.33 -3.64 -8.12
CA ALA A 365 -30.74 -3.35 -8.38
C ALA A 365 -31.53 -3.42 -7.05
N PRO A 366 -32.82 -3.03 -6.99
CA PRO A 366 -33.60 -3.13 -5.76
C PRO A 366 -33.62 -4.56 -5.21
N GLY A 367 -32.95 -4.80 -4.08
CA GLY A 367 -32.92 -6.10 -3.42
C GLY A 367 -31.90 -7.10 -3.99
N VAL A 368 -31.10 -6.72 -4.99
CA VAL A 368 -30.16 -7.65 -5.66
C VAL A 368 -28.80 -7.00 -5.88
N ILE A 369 -27.73 -7.75 -5.58
CA ILE A 369 -26.33 -7.34 -5.77
C ILE A 369 -25.58 -8.42 -6.56
N ALA A 370 -24.77 -8.05 -7.54
CA ALA A 370 -23.90 -8.99 -8.24
C ALA A 370 -22.50 -8.43 -8.43
N ALA A 371 -21.48 -9.31 -8.47
CA ALA A 371 -20.13 -8.90 -8.78
C ALA A 371 -19.99 -8.51 -10.26
N THR A 372 -19.20 -7.46 -10.55
CA THR A 372 -18.66 -7.25 -11.89
C THR A 372 -17.55 -8.26 -12.18
N HIS A 373 -16.99 -8.30 -13.40
CA HIS A 373 -15.80 -9.11 -13.67
C HIS A 373 -14.64 -8.75 -12.71
N GLU A 374 -14.37 -7.47 -12.50
CA GLU A 374 -13.33 -7.03 -11.55
C GLU A 374 -13.72 -7.34 -10.10
N GLY A 375 -15.01 -7.30 -9.75
CA GLY A 375 -15.53 -7.77 -8.48
C GLY A 375 -15.26 -9.25 -8.23
N ARG A 376 -15.41 -10.10 -9.26
CA ARG A 376 -15.10 -11.54 -9.19
C ARG A 376 -13.61 -11.81 -9.08
N VAL A 377 -12.77 -11.01 -9.75
CA VAL A 377 -11.31 -11.06 -9.58
C VAL A 377 -10.93 -10.68 -8.15
N TRP A 378 -11.47 -9.57 -7.64
CA TRP A 378 -11.25 -9.14 -6.26
C TRP A 378 -11.72 -10.20 -5.25
N ALA A 379 -12.92 -10.77 -5.42
CA ALA A 379 -13.44 -11.85 -4.58
C ALA A 379 -12.70 -13.20 -4.72
N ARG A 380 -11.73 -13.29 -5.65
CA ARG A 380 -10.97 -14.50 -5.99
C ARG A 380 -11.83 -15.64 -6.55
N VAL A 381 -12.97 -15.31 -7.16
CA VAL A 381 -13.81 -16.24 -7.94
C VAL A 381 -13.16 -16.54 -9.28
N GLU A 382 -12.67 -15.49 -9.95
CA GLU A 382 -12.00 -15.58 -11.25
C GLU A 382 -10.53 -15.20 -11.09
N ALA A 383 -9.64 -16.02 -11.66
CA ALA A 383 -8.25 -15.64 -11.79
C ALA A 383 -8.10 -14.68 -12.97
N LEU A 384 -7.40 -13.56 -12.77
CA LEU A 384 -7.00 -12.71 -13.87
C LEU A 384 -5.96 -13.47 -14.71
N PRO A 385 -6.19 -13.69 -16.03
CA PRO A 385 -5.19 -14.32 -16.85
C PRO A 385 -3.93 -13.44 -16.88
N MET A 386 -2.79 -14.05 -16.58
CA MET A 386 -1.48 -13.39 -16.56
C MET A 386 -0.68 -13.83 -17.80
N PRO A 387 -0.87 -13.19 -18.96
CA PRO A 387 -0.09 -13.50 -20.14
C PRO A 387 1.42 -13.31 -19.89
N PRO A 388 2.28 -14.11 -20.55
CA PRO A 388 3.72 -14.09 -20.28
C PRO A 388 4.33 -12.73 -20.63
N VAL A 389 5.29 -12.29 -19.82
CA VAL A 389 6.12 -11.12 -20.09
C VAL A 389 7.37 -11.57 -20.83
N TRP A 390 7.81 -10.79 -21.81
CA TRP A 390 9.02 -11.09 -22.58
C TRP A 390 10.14 -10.11 -22.25
N ALA A 391 11.36 -10.62 -22.16
CA ALA A 391 12.57 -9.81 -22.09
C ALA A 391 13.49 -10.15 -23.27
N THR A 392 14.02 -9.14 -23.92
CA THR A 392 14.87 -9.28 -25.11
C THR A 392 16.34 -9.00 -24.78
N GLY A 393 17.25 -9.47 -25.65
CA GLY A 393 18.70 -9.29 -25.45
C GLY A 393 19.17 -7.83 -25.53
N ASP A 394 18.38 -6.94 -26.13
CA ASP A 394 18.63 -5.49 -26.20
C ASP A 394 18.07 -4.71 -25.00
N LEU A 395 17.77 -5.43 -23.91
CA LEU A 395 17.33 -4.91 -22.62
C LEU A 395 15.93 -4.29 -22.66
N GLU A 396 15.06 -4.81 -23.54
CA GLU A 396 13.65 -4.43 -23.60
C GLU A 396 12.77 -5.45 -22.86
N ILE A 397 11.71 -4.97 -22.24
CA ILE A 397 10.66 -5.76 -21.59
C ILE A 397 9.35 -5.44 -22.29
N VAL A 398 8.66 -6.46 -22.75
CA VAL A 398 7.35 -6.35 -23.39
C VAL A 398 6.30 -6.94 -22.45
N VAL A 399 5.39 -6.10 -22.00
CA VAL A 399 4.34 -6.43 -21.03
C VAL A 399 2.99 -6.38 -21.73
N PRO A 400 2.32 -7.54 -21.94
CA PRO A 400 0.96 -7.56 -22.44
C PRO A 400 -0.04 -6.98 -21.42
N PRO A 401 -1.25 -6.59 -21.85
CA PRO A 401 -2.33 -6.19 -20.93
C PRO A 401 -2.55 -7.25 -19.87
N HIS A 402 -2.65 -6.84 -18.60
CA HIS A 402 -2.78 -7.72 -17.44
C HIS A 402 -1.62 -8.73 -17.23
N GLY A 403 -0.50 -8.63 -17.96
CA GLY A 403 0.65 -9.55 -17.81
C GLY A 403 1.45 -9.38 -16.51
N VAL A 404 1.17 -8.33 -15.74
CA VAL A 404 1.83 -7.98 -14.46
C VAL A 404 0.78 -7.42 -13.50
N SER A 405 1.00 -7.54 -12.19
CA SER A 405 0.17 -6.84 -11.19
C SER A 405 0.47 -5.33 -11.15
N PRO A 406 -0.38 -4.50 -10.52
CA PRO A 406 -0.10 -3.08 -10.34
C PRO A 406 1.24 -2.80 -9.64
N TRP A 407 1.60 -3.58 -8.63
CA TRP A 407 2.92 -3.49 -7.98
C TRP A 407 4.06 -3.83 -8.93
N GLU A 408 3.94 -4.93 -9.67
CA GLU A 408 4.98 -5.33 -10.61
C GLU A 408 5.19 -4.29 -11.71
N ARG A 409 4.10 -3.64 -12.16
CA ARG A 409 4.17 -2.50 -13.07
C ARG A 409 4.92 -1.33 -12.45
N LEU A 410 4.57 -0.93 -11.21
CA LEU A 410 5.29 0.11 -10.47
C LEU A 410 6.79 -0.21 -10.43
N GLN A 411 7.15 -1.45 -10.07
CA GLN A 411 8.54 -1.85 -9.93
C GLN A 411 9.28 -1.85 -11.27
N ILE A 412 8.72 -2.48 -12.31
CA ILE A 412 9.33 -2.52 -13.65
C ILE A 412 9.60 -1.10 -14.13
N GLU A 413 8.63 -0.20 -14.01
CA GLU A 413 8.77 1.18 -14.49
C GLU A 413 9.80 1.99 -13.69
N ARG A 414 10.03 1.69 -12.41
CA ARG A 414 11.06 2.38 -11.63
C ARG A 414 12.47 2.14 -12.15
N PHE A 415 12.80 0.89 -12.50
CA PHE A 415 14.11 0.53 -13.03
C PHE A 415 14.20 0.49 -14.56
N SER A 416 13.17 0.97 -15.25
CA SER A 416 13.14 1.04 -16.70
C SER A 416 12.55 2.37 -17.20
N ARG A 417 12.51 2.51 -18.51
CA ARG A 417 11.89 3.62 -19.22
C ARG A 417 10.76 3.10 -20.08
N CYS A 418 9.55 3.62 -19.92
CA CYS A 418 8.48 3.33 -20.88
C CYS A 418 8.84 3.90 -22.27
N VAL A 419 8.78 3.05 -23.28
CA VAL A 419 9.03 3.37 -24.70
C VAL A 419 7.71 3.66 -25.40
N SER A 420 6.70 2.82 -25.18
CA SER A 420 5.37 2.96 -25.78
C SER A 420 4.32 2.23 -24.96
N ARG A 421 3.08 2.77 -24.97
CA ARG A 421 1.87 2.12 -24.45
C ARG A 421 0.82 2.05 -25.54
N ASP A 422 0.74 0.91 -26.20
CA ASP A 422 -0.22 0.65 -27.28
C ASP A 422 -0.99 -0.64 -26.96
N VAL A 423 -0.96 -1.65 -27.84
CA VAL A 423 -1.52 -2.98 -27.57
C VAL A 423 -0.75 -3.68 -26.44
N VAL A 424 0.56 -3.44 -26.36
CA VAL A 424 1.44 -3.91 -25.29
C VAL A 424 2.28 -2.75 -24.79
N ASP A 425 2.69 -2.82 -23.53
CA ASP A 425 3.62 -1.85 -22.97
C ASP A 425 5.05 -2.32 -23.23
N ARG A 426 5.89 -1.40 -23.70
CA ARG A 426 7.31 -1.67 -23.98
C ARG A 426 8.15 -0.82 -23.05
N TYR A 427 9.02 -1.47 -22.31
CA TYR A 427 9.93 -0.82 -21.37
C TYR A 427 11.36 -1.12 -21.75
N LYS A 428 12.24 -0.13 -21.68
CA LYS A 428 13.67 -0.32 -21.87
C LYS A 428 14.37 -0.20 -20.53
N LEU A 429 15.03 -1.26 -20.09
CA LEU A 429 15.90 -1.21 -18.91
C LEU A 429 16.96 -0.15 -19.15
N ASP A 430 17.18 0.69 -18.15
CA ASP A 430 18.23 1.68 -18.21
C ASP A 430 18.91 1.87 -16.87
N ARG A 431 20.17 2.30 -16.96
CA ARG A 431 21.04 2.45 -15.81
C ARG A 431 20.51 3.44 -14.78
N LYS A 432 19.90 4.55 -15.22
CA LYS A 432 19.41 5.60 -14.31
C LYS A 432 18.17 5.15 -13.55
N GLY A 433 17.29 4.39 -14.20
CA GLY A 433 16.17 3.73 -13.56
C GLY A 433 16.66 2.80 -12.46
N LEU A 434 17.61 1.90 -12.79
CA LEU A 434 18.15 0.97 -11.80
C LEU A 434 18.84 1.70 -10.63
N GLU A 435 19.62 2.74 -10.89
CA GLU A 435 20.26 3.56 -9.85
C GLU A 435 19.22 4.16 -8.87
N ARG A 436 18.11 4.69 -9.37
CA ARG A 436 17.00 5.19 -8.52
C ARG A 436 16.35 4.06 -7.72
N TRP A 437 16.13 2.92 -8.35
CA TRP A 437 15.51 1.77 -7.71
C TRP A 437 16.39 1.16 -6.59
N LEU A 438 17.71 1.20 -6.75
CA LEU A 438 18.68 0.73 -5.74
C LEU A 438 18.71 1.58 -4.46
N ALA A 439 18.10 2.78 -4.46
CA ALA A 439 17.95 3.59 -3.26
C ALA A 439 17.09 2.89 -2.19
N VAL A 440 16.16 2.02 -2.62
CA VAL A 440 15.19 1.33 -1.76
C VAL A 440 15.26 -0.20 -1.89
N HIS A 441 15.76 -0.74 -3.00
CA HIS A 441 15.80 -2.17 -3.27
C HIS A 441 17.23 -2.70 -3.58
N ASP A 442 17.40 -4.02 -3.59
CA ASP A 442 18.66 -4.69 -3.95
C ASP A 442 18.58 -5.31 -5.35
N VAL A 443 19.65 -5.29 -6.14
CA VAL A 443 19.66 -5.78 -7.54
C VAL A 443 19.08 -7.19 -7.73
N ASP A 444 19.23 -8.06 -6.73
CA ASP A 444 18.67 -9.40 -6.76
C ASP A 444 17.13 -9.41 -6.73
N GLU A 445 16.47 -8.43 -6.10
CA GLU A 445 15.01 -8.28 -6.14
C GLU A 445 14.52 -7.93 -7.57
N ALA A 446 15.28 -7.13 -8.33
CA ALA A 446 14.94 -6.77 -9.72
C ALA A 446 15.10 -7.99 -10.63
N ALA A 447 16.21 -8.71 -10.48
CA ALA A 447 16.43 -9.96 -11.21
C ALA A 447 15.37 -11.01 -10.86
N ALA A 448 15.00 -11.14 -9.58
CA ALA A 448 13.95 -12.07 -9.13
C ALA A 448 12.57 -11.71 -9.72
N LEU A 449 12.21 -10.42 -9.72
CA LEU A 449 10.99 -9.92 -10.35
C LEU A 449 10.95 -10.29 -11.85
N LEU A 450 12.03 -10.02 -12.58
CA LEU A 450 12.10 -10.34 -14.00
C LEU A 450 12.05 -11.85 -14.26
N ARG A 451 12.77 -12.68 -13.50
CA ARG A 451 12.71 -14.15 -13.64
C ARG A 451 11.32 -14.70 -13.38
N ARG A 452 10.61 -14.14 -12.39
CA ARG A 452 9.24 -14.58 -12.05
C ARG A 452 8.27 -14.38 -13.21
N ARG A 453 8.46 -13.34 -14.03
CA ARG A 453 7.54 -13.00 -15.14
C ARG A 453 8.06 -13.35 -16.53
N CYS A 454 9.37 -13.45 -16.70
CA CYS A 454 10.03 -13.78 -17.96
C CYS A 454 10.68 -15.16 -17.86
N ALA A 455 9.95 -16.20 -18.28
CA ALA A 455 10.41 -17.60 -18.22
C ALA A 455 11.75 -17.86 -18.96
N GLY A 456 12.15 -16.97 -19.87
CA GLY A 456 13.41 -17.03 -20.61
C GLY A 456 14.25 -15.76 -20.49
N LEU A 457 14.39 -15.20 -19.28
CA LEU A 457 15.20 -13.99 -19.06
C LEU A 457 16.63 -14.19 -19.61
N PRO A 458 17.08 -13.39 -20.61
CA PRO A 458 18.40 -13.57 -21.18
C PRO A 458 19.50 -13.30 -20.16
N ALA A 459 20.54 -14.14 -20.12
CA ALA A 459 21.67 -13.97 -19.19
C ALA A 459 22.37 -12.60 -19.32
N GLY A 460 22.40 -12.03 -20.53
CA GLY A 460 22.92 -10.69 -20.78
C GLY A 460 22.16 -9.57 -20.05
N VAL A 461 20.85 -9.74 -19.82
CA VAL A 461 20.04 -8.80 -19.04
C VAL A 461 20.49 -8.82 -17.58
N GLU A 462 20.63 -10.00 -16.98
CA GLU A 462 21.07 -10.12 -15.58
C GLU A 462 22.48 -9.60 -15.37
N GLN A 463 23.39 -9.92 -16.31
CA GLN A 463 24.76 -9.41 -16.28
C GLN A 463 24.78 -7.88 -16.36
N ALA A 464 23.95 -7.29 -17.22
CA ALA A 464 23.84 -5.83 -17.33
C ALA A 464 23.33 -5.20 -16.02
N LEU A 465 22.27 -5.76 -15.42
CA LEU A 465 21.73 -5.27 -14.14
C LEU A 465 22.78 -5.34 -13.02
N ARG A 466 23.50 -6.45 -12.89
CA ARG A 466 24.57 -6.60 -11.89
C ARG A 466 25.73 -5.64 -12.14
N ALA A 467 26.14 -5.47 -13.40
CA ALA A 467 27.21 -4.54 -13.76
C ALA A 467 26.85 -3.09 -13.43
N TRP A 468 25.61 -2.68 -13.72
CA TRP A 468 25.12 -1.34 -13.36
C TRP A 468 25.00 -1.17 -11.84
N ALA A 469 24.48 -2.16 -11.13
CA ALA A 469 24.38 -2.13 -9.67
C ALA A 469 25.75 -2.01 -9.00
N ASN A 470 26.72 -2.85 -9.38
CA ASN A 470 28.08 -2.78 -8.86
C ASN A 470 28.73 -1.41 -9.10
N SER A 471 28.43 -0.78 -10.23
CA SER A 471 28.91 0.57 -10.51
C SER A 471 28.21 1.63 -9.66
N ALA A 472 26.92 1.46 -9.34
CA ALA A 472 26.12 2.39 -8.56
C ALA A 472 26.39 2.29 -7.05
N THR A 473 26.65 1.09 -6.55
CA THR A 473 26.92 0.81 -5.13
C THR A 473 28.40 0.97 -4.76
N ARG A 474 29.21 1.62 -5.61
CA ARG A 474 30.61 1.93 -5.30
C ARG A 474 30.75 2.78 -4.03
N ILE A 475 29.80 3.70 -3.82
CA ILE A 475 29.74 4.58 -2.65
C ILE A 475 28.28 4.63 -2.20
N VAL A 476 28.02 4.27 -0.95
CA VAL A 476 26.66 4.16 -0.39
C VAL A 476 26.58 4.97 0.89
N LEU A 477 25.55 5.81 1.00
CA LEU A 477 25.19 6.52 2.22
C LEU A 477 23.88 5.96 2.76
N LEU A 478 23.94 5.19 3.84
CA LEU A 478 22.78 4.59 4.49
C LEU A 478 22.26 5.48 5.61
N ARG A 479 21.01 5.93 5.50
CA ARG A 479 20.28 6.63 6.58
C ARG A 479 19.79 5.65 7.62
N GLY A 480 20.09 5.89 8.89
CA GLY A 480 19.60 5.07 10.00
C GLY A 480 19.42 5.82 11.31
N GLU A 481 18.83 5.12 12.27
CA GLU A 481 18.77 5.52 13.67
C GLU A 481 19.56 4.51 14.51
N VAL A 482 20.28 5.01 15.50
CA VAL A 482 20.88 4.19 16.56
C VAL A 482 20.13 4.46 17.86
N LEU A 483 19.78 3.38 18.55
CA LEU A 483 19.25 3.40 19.92
C LEU A 483 20.43 3.58 20.88
N GLU A 484 20.45 4.69 21.62
CA GLU A 484 21.28 4.86 22.82
C GLU A 484 20.67 4.15 24.03
#